data_AF-A0AAD3HCK3-F1
#
_entry.id   AF-A0AAD3HCK3-F1
#
_cell.length_a   1.000
_cell.length_b   1.000
_cell.length_c   1.000
_cell.angle_alpha   90.00
_cell.angle_beta   90.00
_cell.angle_gamma   90.00
#
_symmetry.space_group_name_H-M   'P 1'
#
loop_
_entity.id
_entity.type
_entity.pdbx_description
1 polymer ?
#
loop_
_entity_poly.entity_id
_entity_poly.type
_entity_poly.pdbx_seq_one_letter_code
_entity_poly.pdbx_strand_id
1 'polypeptide(L)'
;MSEADETGSVVSTASSIHDTIVSETERKHNRLKQIRERRKLAKINAQCKKSSKGQSKEGNGVAGGIMSVRTLNESLHGGSLPDMRKLRRKITIKVKTLDNHSANGQTRSTEGDSSEHSSVMDQSIAEISTISNLSNATSVTGLDTIGISFADVQIREYQLVPGSNPSVSSGPPVELGWAHTPHTSISVDHWEMIRDGNRRLQAQMKIPPDVRRSLLLHHGNAQRQIRDATRDAAVTRKQRLSTMEKLHREKSFSFKKMFKKDKS
;
A
#
# COMPACT_ATOMS: atom_id res chain seq x y z
N MET A 1 22.09 -50.15 -43.13
CA MET A 1 20.65 -50.39 -42.96
C MET A 1 20.48 -51.15 -41.66
N SER A 2 20.13 -50.44 -40.60
CA SER A 2 19.86 -50.99 -39.28
C SER A 2 18.95 -49.99 -38.59
N GLU A 3 17.66 -50.12 -38.88
CA GLU A 3 16.56 -49.46 -38.20
C GLU A 3 16.41 -50.12 -36.82
N ALA A 4 16.52 -49.32 -35.76
CA ALA A 4 16.22 -49.74 -34.41
C ALA A 4 14.95 -49.00 -33.97
N ASP A 5 13.89 -49.78 -33.80
CA ASP A 5 12.58 -49.34 -33.33
C ASP A 5 12.63 -48.95 -31.83
N GLU A 6 12.39 -47.68 -31.52
CA GLU A 6 12.06 -47.23 -30.17
C GLU A 6 10.55 -47.34 -29.92
N THR A 7 10.10 -48.43 -29.31
CA THR A 7 8.75 -48.55 -28.78
C THR A 7 8.63 -47.80 -27.45
N GLY A 8 8.08 -46.59 -27.49
CA GLY A 8 7.78 -45.76 -26.33
C GLY A 8 6.68 -46.36 -25.44
N SER A 9 7.07 -46.70 -24.21
CA SER A 9 6.18 -47.18 -23.13
C SER A 9 5.38 -46.03 -22.52
N VAL A 10 4.16 -45.80 -23.02
CA VAL A 10 3.22 -44.81 -22.49
C VAL A 10 2.42 -45.42 -21.33
N VAL A 11 3.04 -45.58 -20.16
CA VAL A 11 2.37 -46.16 -18.97
C VAL A 11 2.05 -45.09 -17.93
N SER A 12 0.73 -44.89 -17.72
CA SER A 12 0.06 -44.50 -16.47
C SER A 12 0.27 -43.09 -15.89
N THR A 13 -0.38 -42.08 -16.50
CA THR A 13 -0.66 -40.77 -15.86
C THR A 13 -1.93 -40.75 -15.00
N ALA A 14 -2.81 -41.74 -15.11
CA ALA A 14 -4.11 -41.74 -14.41
C ALA A 14 -4.00 -41.95 -12.88
N SER A 15 -2.97 -42.68 -12.40
CA SER A 15 -2.79 -42.94 -10.96
C SER A 15 -2.40 -41.67 -10.18
N SER A 16 -1.70 -40.73 -10.81
CA SER A 16 -1.15 -39.55 -10.14
C SER A 16 -2.22 -38.51 -9.74
N ILE A 17 -3.35 -38.47 -10.44
CA ILE A 17 -4.43 -37.51 -10.17
C ILE A 17 -5.22 -37.92 -8.92
N HIS A 18 -5.46 -39.22 -8.75
CA HIS A 18 -6.20 -39.73 -7.59
C HIS A 18 -5.44 -39.48 -6.28
N ASP A 19 -4.12 -39.72 -6.25
CA ASP A 19 -3.30 -39.47 -5.06
C ASP A 19 -3.26 -37.98 -4.68
N THR A 20 -3.27 -37.10 -5.68
CA THR A 20 -3.34 -35.65 -5.46
C THR A 20 -4.66 -35.26 -4.80
N ILE A 21 -5.79 -35.79 -5.28
CA ILE A 21 -7.12 -35.50 -4.72
C ILE A 21 -7.23 -36.03 -3.29
N VAL A 22 -6.78 -37.26 -3.03
CA VAL A 22 -6.80 -37.86 -1.69
C VAL A 22 -5.99 -37.00 -0.71
N SER A 23 -4.78 -36.60 -1.07
CA SER A 23 -3.93 -35.77 -0.20
C SER A 23 -4.55 -34.41 0.16
N GLU A 24 -5.27 -33.79 -0.78
CA GLU A 24 -5.88 -32.47 -0.57
C GLU A 24 -7.15 -32.57 0.31
N THR A 25 -7.91 -33.66 0.17
CA THR A 25 -9.07 -33.91 1.06
C THR A 25 -8.63 -34.12 2.51
N GLU A 26 -7.54 -34.85 2.73
CA GLU A 26 -6.99 -35.10 4.07
C GLU A 26 -6.46 -33.80 4.72
N ARG A 27 -5.76 -32.96 3.94
CA ARG A 27 -5.34 -31.62 4.39
C ARG A 27 -6.53 -30.76 4.80
N LYS A 28 -7.60 -30.75 4.02
CA LYS A 28 -8.83 -30.00 4.32
C LYS A 28 -9.51 -30.53 5.59
N HIS A 29 -9.57 -31.85 5.79
CA HIS A 29 -10.11 -32.46 6.99
C HIS A 29 -9.31 -32.08 8.24
N ASN A 30 -7.98 -32.17 8.17
CA ASN A 30 -7.08 -31.79 9.27
C ASN A 30 -7.20 -30.32 9.64
N ARG A 31 -7.34 -29.42 8.65
CA ARG A 31 -7.57 -27.99 8.88
C ARG A 31 -8.90 -27.74 9.61
N LEU A 32 -9.97 -28.42 9.24
CA LEU A 32 -11.27 -28.30 9.90
C LEU A 32 -11.23 -28.82 11.34
N LYS A 33 -10.51 -29.91 11.59
CA LYS A 33 -10.28 -30.45 12.94
C LYS A 33 -9.58 -29.44 13.84
N GLN A 34 -8.50 -28.80 13.36
CA GLN A 34 -7.80 -27.75 14.11
C GLN A 34 -8.68 -26.53 14.41
N ILE A 35 -9.53 -26.11 13.46
CA ILE A 35 -10.46 -24.99 13.67
C ILE A 35 -11.47 -25.31 14.78
N ARG A 36 -12.01 -26.54 14.81
CA ARG A 36 -12.94 -26.98 15.85
C ARG A 36 -12.27 -27.00 17.23
N GLU A 37 -11.05 -27.52 17.34
CA GLU A 37 -10.30 -27.54 18.59
C GLU A 37 -10.00 -26.12 19.12
N ARG A 38 -9.57 -25.20 18.24
CA ARG A 38 -9.35 -23.79 18.64
C ARG A 38 -10.63 -23.13 19.15
N ARG A 39 -11.78 -23.41 18.54
CA ARG A 39 -13.08 -22.91 19.02
C ARG A 39 -13.46 -23.50 20.37
N LYS A 40 -13.17 -24.78 20.60
CA LYS A 40 -13.41 -25.46 21.89
C LYS A 40 -12.57 -24.84 23.00
N LEU A 41 -11.27 -24.62 22.77
CA LEU A 41 -10.37 -23.96 23.71
C LEU A 41 -10.77 -22.51 24.00
N ALA A 42 -11.20 -21.76 22.98
CA ALA A 42 -11.66 -20.38 23.17
C ALA A 42 -12.92 -20.30 24.06
N LYS A 43 -13.86 -21.26 23.93
CA LYS A 43 -15.04 -21.34 24.80
C LYS A 43 -14.66 -21.62 26.25
N ILE A 44 -13.73 -22.55 26.49
CA ILE A 44 -13.23 -22.87 27.83
C ILE A 44 -12.61 -21.63 28.48
N ASN A 45 -11.71 -20.94 27.76
CA ASN A 45 -11.08 -19.71 28.27
C ASN A 45 -12.08 -18.58 28.54
N ALA A 46 -13.13 -18.45 27.72
CA ALA A 46 -14.18 -17.46 27.95
C ALA A 46 -15.01 -17.78 29.22
N GLN A 47 -15.23 -19.06 29.52
CA GLN A 47 -15.95 -19.48 30.72
C GLN A 47 -15.13 -19.22 31.99
N CYS A 48 -13.83 -19.50 31.99
CA CYS A 48 -12.93 -19.18 33.12
C CYS A 48 -12.84 -17.68 33.43
N LYS A 49 -12.94 -16.80 32.42
CA LYS A 49 -12.94 -15.34 32.66
C LYS A 49 -14.20 -14.85 33.35
N LYS A 50 -15.36 -15.51 33.15
CA LYS A 50 -16.63 -15.09 33.76
C LYS A 50 -16.71 -15.41 35.26
N SER A 51 -16.03 -16.46 35.74
CA SER A 51 -16.01 -16.80 37.18
C SER A 51 -15.08 -15.93 38.02
N SER A 52 -14.17 -15.16 37.40
CA SER A 52 -13.17 -14.34 38.13
C SER A 52 -13.60 -12.88 38.42
N LYS A 53 -14.80 -12.44 38.02
CA LYS A 53 -15.20 -11.02 38.09
C LYS A 53 -16.10 -10.63 39.27
N GLY A 54 -16.19 -11.46 40.31
CA GLY A 54 -16.99 -11.16 41.50
C GLY A 54 -16.18 -11.32 42.77
N GLN A 55 -15.33 -10.33 43.11
CA GLN A 55 -14.92 -9.98 44.49
C GLN A 55 -13.72 -9.01 44.47
N SER A 56 -14.01 -7.70 44.46
CA SER A 56 -13.19 -6.61 45.02
C SER A 56 -13.78 -5.30 44.51
N LYS A 57 -13.98 -4.24 45.29
CA LYS A 57 -14.03 -3.97 46.72
C LYS A 57 -14.36 -2.47 46.75
N GLU A 58 -15.22 -2.07 47.68
CA GLU A 58 -15.50 -0.67 48.00
C GLU A 58 -14.20 0.06 48.40
N GLY A 59 -14.06 1.30 47.95
CA GLY A 59 -12.93 2.15 48.29
C GLY A 59 -13.22 3.62 47.98
N ASN A 60 -13.67 4.34 49.00
CA ASN A 60 -13.80 5.80 49.06
C ASN A 60 -12.48 6.51 48.70
N GLY A 61 -12.55 7.62 47.96
CA GLY A 61 -11.36 8.46 47.71
C GLY A 61 -11.54 9.62 46.73
N VAL A 62 -12.21 10.67 47.19
CA VAL A 62 -11.87 12.11 47.07
C VAL A 62 -11.22 12.64 45.76
N ALA A 63 -12.00 13.53 45.12
CA ALA A 63 -11.65 14.76 44.39
C ALA A 63 -10.71 14.74 43.16
N GLY A 64 -11.27 15.26 42.05
CA GLY A 64 -10.56 16.23 41.20
C GLY A 64 -10.03 15.72 39.87
N GLY A 65 -10.89 15.63 38.85
CA GLY A 65 -10.46 15.51 37.47
C GLY A 65 -11.59 15.11 36.55
N ILE A 66 -12.17 16.08 35.84
CA ILE A 66 -13.17 15.82 34.80
C ILE A 66 -12.49 15.08 33.64
N MET A 67 -12.48 13.75 33.71
CA MET A 67 -12.33 12.87 32.55
C MET A 67 -13.68 12.18 32.34
N SER A 68 -14.32 12.49 31.23
CA SER A 68 -15.56 11.83 30.82
C SER A 68 -15.26 10.37 30.46
N VAL A 69 -15.52 9.48 31.42
CA VAL A 69 -15.46 8.03 31.24
C VAL A 69 -16.80 7.58 30.68
N ARG A 70 -16.80 7.10 29.44
CA ARG A 70 -17.98 6.44 28.85
C ARG A 70 -18.22 5.12 29.57
N THR A 71 -19.48 4.87 29.94
CA THR A 71 -19.85 3.66 30.67
C THR A 71 -19.74 2.43 29.76
N LEU A 72 -19.39 1.28 30.34
CA LEU A 72 -19.23 0.00 29.63
C LEU A 72 -20.52 -0.47 28.92
N ASN A 73 -21.69 0.08 29.29
CA ASN A 73 -22.97 -0.25 28.68
C ASN A 73 -23.20 0.44 27.31
N GLU A 74 -22.50 1.55 27.06
CA GLU A 74 -22.54 2.27 25.76
C GLU A 74 -21.68 1.58 24.68
N SER A 75 -20.78 0.66 25.04
CA SER A 75 -19.97 -0.10 24.06
C SER A 75 -20.63 -1.37 23.54
N LEU A 76 -21.70 -1.85 24.18
CA LEU A 76 -22.37 -3.10 23.79
C LEU A 76 -23.60 -2.89 22.90
N HIS A 77 -24.26 -1.73 23.01
CA HIS A 77 -25.36 -1.36 22.13
C HIS A 77 -24.80 -0.41 21.08
N GLY A 78 -24.34 -1.00 19.98
CA GLY A 78 -23.77 -0.28 18.84
C GLY A 78 -24.63 0.92 18.49
N GLY A 79 -24.12 2.12 18.82
CA GLY A 79 -24.71 3.37 18.36
C GLY A 79 -24.86 3.26 16.85
N SER A 80 -26.10 3.34 16.38
CA SER A 80 -26.46 3.46 14.99
C SER A 80 -25.62 4.58 14.39
N LEU A 81 -24.57 4.22 13.66
CA LEU A 81 -23.79 5.15 12.87
C LEU A 81 -24.77 5.85 11.94
N PRO A 82 -24.89 7.19 11.98
CA PRO A 82 -25.71 7.88 11.00
C PRO A 82 -25.26 7.43 9.61
N ASP A 83 -26.24 7.00 8.82
CA ASP A 83 -26.07 6.40 7.50
C ASP A 83 -25.36 7.40 6.56
N MET A 84 -24.02 7.34 6.55
CA MET A 84 -23.15 8.16 5.71
C MET A 84 -23.15 7.69 4.24
N ARG A 85 -24.17 6.96 3.79
CA ARG A 85 -24.26 6.41 2.42
C ARG A 85 -24.76 7.40 1.35
N LYS A 86 -25.03 8.68 1.68
CA LYS A 86 -25.64 9.62 0.71
C LYS A 86 -24.81 10.84 0.29
N LEU A 87 -23.50 10.87 0.55
CA LEU A 87 -22.61 11.88 -0.06
C LEU A 87 -21.64 11.27 -1.09
N ARG A 88 -22.18 10.59 -2.10
CA ARG A 88 -21.49 10.53 -3.41
C ARG A 88 -21.66 11.90 -4.08
N ARG A 89 -20.83 12.87 -3.68
CA ARG A 89 -20.63 14.09 -4.48
C ARG A 89 -20.12 13.64 -5.84
N LYS A 90 -20.94 13.79 -6.88
CA LYS A 90 -20.48 13.78 -8.28
C LYS A 90 -19.40 14.86 -8.38
N ILE A 91 -18.14 14.44 -8.36
CA ILE A 91 -17.02 15.32 -8.73
C ILE A 91 -17.06 15.38 -10.25
N THR A 92 -17.76 16.38 -10.78
CA THR A 92 -17.65 16.74 -12.20
C THR A 92 -16.36 17.54 -12.33
N ILE A 93 -15.30 16.88 -12.81
CA ILE A 93 -14.04 17.56 -13.12
C ILE A 93 -14.31 18.42 -14.36
N LYS A 94 -14.67 19.70 -14.15
CA LYS A 94 -14.59 20.69 -15.22
C LYS A 94 -13.12 21.00 -15.44
N VAL A 95 -12.51 20.33 -16.41
CA VAL A 95 -11.21 20.71 -16.94
C VAL A 95 -11.39 22.09 -17.57
N LYS A 96 -11.02 23.14 -16.84
CA LYS A 96 -10.81 24.45 -17.44
C LYS A 96 -9.49 24.36 -18.20
N THR A 97 -9.58 24.30 -19.52
CA THR A 97 -8.48 24.70 -20.40
C THR A 97 -8.06 26.10 -19.97
N LEU A 98 -6.89 26.21 -19.35
CA LEU A 98 -6.25 27.50 -19.11
C LEU A 98 -5.61 27.89 -20.43
N ASP A 99 -6.13 28.95 -21.04
CA ASP A 99 -5.48 29.60 -22.16
C ASP A 99 -4.11 30.09 -21.70
N ASN A 100 -3.07 29.57 -22.34
CA ASN A 100 -1.68 29.98 -22.17
C ASN A 100 -1.54 31.43 -22.66
N HIS A 101 -1.67 32.39 -21.75
CA HIS A 101 -1.17 33.74 -22.01
C HIS A 101 0.36 33.71 -21.90
N SER A 102 0.99 33.72 -23.07
CA SER A 102 2.40 34.00 -23.28
C SER A 102 2.74 35.38 -22.69
N ALA A 103 3.33 35.40 -21.51
CA ALA A 103 3.93 36.60 -20.92
C ALA A 103 5.44 36.55 -21.15
N ASN A 104 5.88 37.44 -22.03
CA ASN A 104 7.25 37.73 -22.39
C ASN A 104 8.04 38.15 -21.12
N GLY A 105 8.88 37.25 -20.61
CA GLY A 105 9.73 37.49 -19.43
C GLY A 105 11.16 37.79 -19.86
N GLN A 106 11.49 39.07 -19.85
CA GLN A 106 12.79 39.66 -20.14
C GLN A 106 13.86 39.11 -19.16
N THR A 107 14.77 38.28 -19.66
CA THR A 107 15.91 37.74 -18.89
C THR A 107 16.98 38.82 -18.73
N ARG A 108 17.18 39.27 -17.50
CA ARG A 108 18.27 40.15 -17.09
C ARG A 108 19.53 39.30 -16.85
N SER A 109 20.51 39.48 -17.72
CA SER A 109 21.85 38.89 -17.66
C SER A 109 22.53 39.27 -16.34
N THR A 110 23.02 38.26 -15.62
CA THR A 110 24.06 38.42 -14.59
C THR A 110 25.21 37.51 -15.00
N GLU A 111 26.33 38.14 -15.33
CA GLU A 111 27.58 37.50 -15.73
C GLU A 111 28.38 37.05 -14.51
N GLY A 112 29.16 35.98 -14.69
CA GLY A 112 30.15 35.46 -13.75
C GLY A 112 29.78 34.06 -13.24
N ASP A 113 30.62 33.04 -13.26
CA ASP A 113 32.00 32.88 -13.67
C ASP A 113 32.24 31.36 -13.81
N SER A 114 33.16 31.03 -14.69
CA SER A 114 33.64 29.75 -15.18
C SER A 114 33.86 28.59 -14.19
N SER A 115 33.39 27.39 -14.56
CA SER A 115 34.20 26.17 -14.43
C SER A 115 33.66 25.06 -15.36
N GLU A 116 34.56 24.59 -16.21
CA GLU A 116 34.32 23.62 -17.28
C GLU A 116 34.29 22.19 -16.70
N HIS A 117 33.26 21.41 -17.02
CA HIS A 117 33.37 19.95 -17.00
C HIS A 117 32.47 19.30 -18.05
N SER A 118 33.06 18.33 -18.73
CA SER A 118 32.70 17.82 -20.06
C SER A 118 31.33 17.14 -20.17
N SER A 119 30.60 17.56 -21.21
CA SER A 119 29.40 16.98 -21.80
C SER A 119 29.68 15.66 -22.52
N VAL A 120 28.98 14.59 -22.15
CA VAL A 120 28.85 13.36 -22.93
C VAL A 120 27.40 12.84 -22.82
N MET A 121 26.73 12.80 -23.98
CA MET A 121 25.52 12.03 -24.32
C MET A 121 24.19 12.39 -23.61
N ASP A 122 23.46 13.34 -24.18
CA ASP A 122 21.98 13.40 -24.11
C ASP A 122 21.42 13.55 -25.54
N GLN A 123 21.14 12.42 -26.20
CA GLN A 123 20.48 12.34 -27.50
C GLN A 123 19.38 11.27 -27.44
N SER A 124 18.29 11.51 -26.68
CA SER A 124 17.09 10.66 -26.79
C SER A 124 15.80 11.27 -26.21
N ILE A 125 15.55 12.59 -26.39
CA ILE A 125 14.28 13.22 -25.95
C ILE A 125 13.48 13.85 -27.13
N ALA A 126 13.96 13.72 -28.37
CA ALA A 126 13.33 14.36 -29.53
C ALA A 126 12.08 13.66 -30.10
N GLU A 127 11.64 12.51 -29.56
CA GLU A 127 10.52 11.74 -30.15
C GLU A 127 9.15 11.93 -29.48
N ILE A 128 9.04 12.71 -28.39
CA ILE A 128 7.76 12.85 -27.65
C ILE A 128 6.95 14.10 -28.07
N SER A 129 7.52 15.03 -28.86
CA SER A 129 6.86 16.28 -29.23
C SER A 129 5.92 16.22 -30.44
N THR A 130 5.76 15.06 -31.09
CA THR A 130 5.00 14.96 -32.36
C THR A 130 3.48 14.83 -32.20
N ILE A 131 2.94 14.73 -30.99
CA ILE A 131 1.49 14.48 -30.78
C ILE A 131 0.65 15.78 -30.72
N SER A 132 1.25 16.96 -30.58
CA SER A 132 0.48 18.19 -30.32
C SER A 132 -0.02 18.96 -31.57
N ASN A 133 0.22 18.47 -32.80
CA ASN A 133 -0.06 19.24 -34.03
C ASN A 133 -1.21 18.68 -34.91
N LEU A 134 -2.25 18.11 -34.30
CA LEU A 134 -3.48 17.70 -35.02
C LEU A 134 -4.70 18.58 -34.72
N SER A 135 -4.50 19.88 -34.47
CA SER A 135 -5.57 20.81 -34.09
C SER A 135 -6.02 21.76 -35.20
N ASN A 136 -5.46 21.68 -36.41
CA ASN A 136 -5.86 22.55 -37.52
C ASN A 136 -6.39 21.76 -38.72
N ALA A 137 -7.61 22.12 -39.12
CA ALA A 137 -8.30 21.83 -40.38
C ALA A 137 -9.27 20.63 -40.40
N THR A 138 -10.44 20.78 -39.80
CA THR A 138 -11.70 21.03 -40.52
C THR A 138 -12.87 21.07 -39.53
N SER A 139 -13.73 22.08 -39.70
CA SER A 139 -14.98 22.26 -38.96
C SER A 139 -15.98 21.17 -39.34
N VAL A 140 -15.86 19.99 -38.72
CA VAL A 140 -16.88 18.94 -38.74
C VAL A 140 -17.83 19.19 -37.57
N THR A 141 -19.07 19.52 -37.88
CA THR A 141 -20.19 19.65 -36.94
C THR A 141 -20.67 18.27 -36.47
N GLY A 142 -19.77 17.55 -35.81
CA GLY A 142 -19.99 16.28 -35.15
C GLY A 142 -18.86 16.14 -34.14
N LEU A 143 -19.14 16.41 -32.87
CA LEU A 143 -18.16 16.21 -31.80
C LEU A 143 -18.02 14.71 -31.58
N ASP A 144 -17.37 14.03 -32.52
CA ASP A 144 -16.93 12.66 -32.37
C ASP A 144 -16.01 12.63 -31.16
N THR A 145 -16.54 12.05 -30.08
CA THR A 145 -15.84 11.94 -28.81
C THR A 145 -14.53 11.21 -29.06
N ILE A 146 -13.40 11.88 -28.78
CA ILE A 146 -12.08 11.26 -28.85
C ILE A 146 -12.08 10.07 -27.88
N GLY A 147 -12.13 8.87 -28.43
CA GLY A 147 -12.09 7.62 -27.67
C GLY A 147 -10.66 7.32 -27.26
N ILE A 148 -10.41 7.25 -25.95
CA ILE A 148 -9.14 6.76 -25.41
C ILE A 148 -9.28 5.26 -25.17
N SER A 149 -8.41 4.47 -25.79
CA SER A 149 -8.29 3.03 -25.56
C SER A 149 -6.90 2.67 -25.04
N PHE A 150 -6.81 1.56 -24.30
CA PHE A 150 -5.57 1.00 -23.81
C PHE A 150 -5.40 -0.38 -24.45
N ALA A 151 -4.22 -0.66 -25.01
CA ALA A 151 -3.94 -1.93 -25.67
C ALA A 151 -3.39 -2.97 -24.69
N ASP A 152 -2.20 -2.69 -24.13
CA ASP A 152 -1.43 -3.67 -23.36
C ASP A 152 -1.04 -3.17 -21.97
N VAL A 153 -0.87 -4.11 -21.06
CA VAL A 153 -0.34 -3.94 -19.71
C VAL A 153 1.07 -4.50 -19.67
N GLN A 154 2.04 -3.64 -19.35
CA GLN A 154 3.43 -4.06 -19.12
C GLN A 154 3.65 -4.35 -17.64
N ILE A 155 4.01 -5.59 -17.32
CA ILE A 155 4.28 -6.06 -15.96
C ILE A 155 5.79 -6.10 -15.76
N ARG A 156 6.27 -5.48 -14.68
CA ARG A 156 7.68 -5.47 -14.25
C ARG A 156 7.79 -6.06 -12.85
N GLU A 157 8.71 -6.99 -12.66
CA GLU A 157 9.00 -7.56 -11.34
C GLU A 157 10.29 -6.98 -10.81
N TYR A 158 10.25 -6.46 -9.58
CA TYR A 158 11.39 -5.85 -8.91
C TYR A 158 11.85 -6.72 -7.75
N GLN A 159 13.13 -6.64 -7.41
CA GLN A 159 13.67 -7.27 -6.21
C GLN A 159 13.00 -6.68 -4.96
N LEU A 160 12.73 -7.53 -3.96
CA LEU A 160 12.28 -7.08 -2.64
C LEU A 160 13.47 -6.92 -1.70
N VAL A 161 13.65 -5.69 -1.19
CA VAL A 161 14.78 -5.32 -0.34
C VAL A 161 14.30 -4.71 0.99
N PRO A 162 15.09 -4.84 2.09
CA PRO A 162 14.81 -4.16 3.34
C PRO A 162 14.88 -2.64 3.14
N GLY A 163 13.81 -1.94 3.54
CA GLY A 163 13.67 -0.50 3.34
C GLY A 163 14.07 0.37 4.53
N SER A 164 13.76 1.67 4.45
CA SER A 164 13.93 2.65 5.54
C SER A 164 12.64 3.40 5.90
N ASN A 165 11.51 3.05 5.27
CA ASN A 165 10.23 3.74 5.50
C ASN A 165 9.75 3.69 6.97
N PRO A 166 9.68 4.83 7.69
CA PRO A 166 9.29 4.87 9.10
C PRO A 166 7.78 4.71 9.35
N SER A 167 6.96 4.75 8.28
CA SER A 167 5.50 4.66 8.36
C SER A 167 4.98 3.26 8.72
N VAL A 168 5.85 2.25 8.71
CA VAL A 168 5.49 0.91 9.20
C VAL A 168 5.25 0.97 10.70
N SER A 169 4.24 0.25 11.21
CA SER A 169 3.97 0.23 12.66
C SER A 169 4.95 -0.65 13.43
N SER A 170 5.30 -1.81 12.86
CA SER A 170 6.21 -2.79 13.44
C SER A 170 6.95 -3.59 12.35
N GLY A 171 8.02 -4.29 12.71
CA GLY A 171 8.77 -5.15 11.79
C GLY A 171 9.53 -4.42 10.68
N PRO A 172 10.21 -5.17 9.80
CA PRO A 172 11.04 -4.58 8.75
C PRO A 172 10.19 -3.95 7.64
N PRO A 173 10.48 -2.70 7.21
CA PRO A 173 9.90 -2.15 5.99
C PRO A 173 10.37 -2.95 4.77
N VAL A 174 9.49 -3.08 3.78
CA VAL A 174 9.77 -3.74 2.50
C VAL A 174 9.71 -2.68 1.41
N GLU A 175 10.74 -2.62 0.58
CA GLU A 175 10.86 -1.71 -0.56
C GLU A 175 11.18 -2.49 -1.83
N LEU A 176 10.94 -1.86 -2.97
CA LEU A 176 11.32 -2.40 -4.27
C LEU A 176 12.74 -1.91 -4.59
N GLY A 177 13.62 -2.82 -4.98
CA GLY A 177 14.95 -2.49 -5.49
C GLY A 177 14.88 -1.89 -6.89
N TRP A 178 16.02 -1.40 -7.38
CA TRP A 178 16.12 -0.80 -8.72
C TRP A 178 16.24 -1.84 -9.83
N ALA A 179 16.73 -3.04 -9.52
CA ALA A 179 16.82 -4.14 -10.47
C ALA A 179 15.43 -4.72 -10.74
N HIS A 180 15.11 -4.88 -12.02
CA HIS A 180 13.88 -5.53 -12.47
C HIS A 180 14.17 -6.61 -13.51
N THR A 181 13.31 -7.62 -13.58
CA THR A 181 13.32 -8.59 -14.67
C THR A 181 12.69 -7.99 -15.93
N PRO A 182 13.05 -8.49 -17.12
CA PRO A 182 12.45 -8.04 -18.38
C PRO A 182 10.93 -8.10 -18.35
N HIS A 183 10.29 -7.14 -19.05
CA HIS A 183 8.85 -6.98 -19.00
C HIS A 183 8.09 -8.18 -19.58
N THR A 184 6.95 -8.50 -18.99
CA THR A 184 5.92 -9.32 -19.63
C THR A 184 4.80 -8.41 -20.09
N SER A 185 4.37 -8.53 -21.36
CA SER A 185 3.24 -7.77 -21.91
C SER A 185 2.02 -8.67 -22.04
N ILE A 186 0.85 -8.17 -21.64
CA ILE A 186 -0.43 -8.87 -21.70
C ILE A 186 -1.51 -7.87 -22.13
N SER A 187 -2.44 -8.28 -22.99
CA SER A 187 -3.54 -7.38 -23.40
C SER A 187 -4.41 -6.98 -22.21
N VAL A 188 -4.93 -5.76 -22.25
CA VAL A 188 -5.77 -5.21 -21.16
C VAL A 188 -6.99 -6.10 -20.89
N ASP A 189 -7.64 -6.59 -21.94
CA ASP A 189 -8.82 -7.46 -21.82
C ASP A 189 -8.46 -8.78 -21.12
N HIS A 190 -7.32 -9.39 -21.48
CA HIS A 190 -6.89 -10.64 -20.86
C HIS A 190 -6.52 -10.41 -19.38
N TRP A 191 -5.87 -9.29 -19.06
CA TRP A 191 -5.56 -8.91 -17.69
C TRP A 191 -6.81 -8.68 -16.83
N GLU A 192 -7.82 -7.97 -17.36
CA GLU A 192 -9.07 -7.74 -16.63
C GLU A 192 -9.84 -9.05 -16.41
N MET A 193 -9.84 -9.96 -17.38
CA MET A 193 -10.46 -11.29 -17.24
C MET A 193 -9.82 -12.11 -16.10
N ILE A 194 -8.48 -12.09 -15.97
CA ILE A 194 -7.77 -12.78 -14.87
C ILE A 194 -8.09 -12.12 -13.52
N ARG A 195 -8.21 -10.80 -13.51
CA ARG A 195 -8.45 -10.01 -12.29
C ARG A 195 -9.89 -10.03 -11.82
N ASP A 196 -10.84 -10.28 -12.72
CA ASP A 196 -12.27 -10.22 -12.40
C ASP A 196 -12.64 -11.24 -11.31
N GLY A 197 -13.50 -10.82 -10.38
CA GLY A 197 -13.83 -11.60 -9.17
C GLY A 197 -12.72 -11.72 -8.09
N ASN A 198 -11.46 -11.36 -8.39
CA ASN A 198 -10.30 -11.54 -7.50
C ASN A 198 -9.68 -10.22 -6.99
N ARG A 199 -10.40 -9.10 -7.07
CA ARG A 199 -9.89 -7.81 -6.60
C ARG A 199 -9.66 -7.82 -5.09
N ARG A 200 -8.43 -7.47 -4.68
CA ARG A 200 -8.05 -7.39 -3.27
C ARG A 200 -8.79 -6.26 -2.56
N LEU A 201 -9.35 -6.55 -1.40
CA LEU A 201 -9.89 -5.55 -0.47
C LEU A 201 -8.76 -4.77 0.17
N GLN A 202 -9.04 -3.56 0.66
CA GLN A 202 -8.04 -2.72 1.34
C GLN A 202 -7.35 -3.43 2.51
N ALA A 203 -8.08 -4.27 3.25
CA ALA A 203 -7.51 -5.09 4.33
C ALA A 203 -6.48 -6.12 3.81
N GLN A 204 -6.68 -6.66 2.61
CA GLN A 204 -5.80 -7.61 1.95
C GLN A 204 -4.58 -6.94 1.30
N MET A 205 -4.58 -5.61 1.16
CA MET A 205 -3.42 -4.85 0.68
C MET A 205 -2.37 -4.62 1.78
N LYS A 206 -2.69 -4.89 3.05
CA LYS A 206 -1.74 -4.76 4.18
C LYS A 206 -0.97 -6.05 4.37
N ILE A 207 0.36 -5.97 4.40
CA ILE A 207 1.23 -7.11 4.64
C ILE A 207 1.59 -7.17 6.14
N PRO A 208 1.23 -8.24 6.88
CA PRO A 208 1.61 -8.41 8.28
C PRO A 208 3.14 -8.40 8.49
N PRO A 209 3.62 -7.99 9.67
CA PRO A 209 5.06 -7.88 9.94
C PRO A 209 5.81 -9.20 9.79
N ASP A 210 5.22 -10.32 10.22
CA ASP A 210 5.85 -11.65 10.11
C ASP A 210 5.94 -12.10 8.65
N VAL A 211 4.92 -11.80 7.86
CA VAL A 211 4.89 -12.08 6.41
C VAL A 211 5.95 -11.24 5.69
N ARG A 212 6.11 -9.95 6.05
CA ARG A 212 7.19 -9.10 5.50
C ARG A 212 8.57 -9.67 5.79
N ARG A 213 8.82 -10.11 7.04
CA ARG A 213 10.09 -10.74 7.41
C ARG A 213 10.36 -12.02 6.62
N SER A 214 9.36 -12.90 6.50
CA SER A 214 9.47 -14.15 5.73
C SER A 214 9.77 -13.87 4.25
N LEU A 215 9.05 -12.90 3.67
CA LEU A 215 9.22 -12.48 2.28
C LEU A 215 10.63 -11.94 2.02
N LEU A 216 11.18 -11.09 2.90
CA LEU A 216 12.56 -10.60 2.76
C LEU A 216 13.59 -11.73 2.85
N LEU A 217 13.41 -12.69 3.77
CA LEU A 217 14.30 -13.85 3.89
C LEU A 217 14.24 -14.74 2.65
N HIS A 218 13.04 -14.98 2.11
CA HIS A 218 12.85 -15.78 0.91
C HIS A 218 13.50 -15.14 -0.33
N HIS A 219 13.56 -13.81 -0.39
CA HIS A 219 14.27 -13.06 -1.43
C HIS A 219 15.79 -12.95 -1.19
N GLY A 220 16.36 -13.77 -0.29
CA GLY A 220 17.81 -13.89 -0.10
C GLY A 220 18.45 -12.79 0.76
N ASN A 221 17.66 -11.95 1.42
CA ASN A 221 18.21 -10.89 2.27
C ASN A 221 18.76 -11.48 3.58
N ALA A 222 19.92 -11.01 4.00
CA ALA A 222 20.54 -11.47 5.23
C ALA A 222 19.72 -11.02 6.46
N GLN A 223 19.57 -11.90 7.45
CA GLN A 223 18.82 -11.58 8.67
C GLN A 223 19.37 -10.35 9.42
N ARG A 224 20.68 -10.09 9.31
CA ARG A 224 21.32 -8.88 9.84
C ARG A 224 20.77 -7.62 9.15
N GLN A 225 20.71 -7.58 7.82
CA GLN A 225 20.19 -6.44 7.05
C GLN A 225 18.73 -6.14 7.42
N ILE A 226 17.90 -7.18 7.57
CA ILE A 226 16.49 -7.04 7.98
C ILE A 226 16.38 -6.40 9.37
N ARG A 227 17.24 -6.80 10.31
CA ARG A 227 17.28 -6.22 11.66
C ARG A 227 17.73 -4.76 11.65
N ASP A 228 18.75 -4.45 10.86
CA ASP A 228 19.29 -3.09 10.75
C ASP A 228 18.24 -2.15 10.14
N ALA A 229 17.59 -2.54 9.03
CA ALA A 229 16.46 -1.81 8.44
C ALA A 229 15.30 -1.56 9.43
N THR A 230 14.99 -2.55 10.28
CA THR A 230 13.97 -2.39 11.32
C THR A 230 14.38 -1.35 12.36
N ARG A 231 15.66 -1.34 12.77
CA ARG A 231 16.22 -0.37 13.71
C ARG A 231 16.19 1.03 13.10
N ASP A 232 16.62 1.17 11.86
CA ASP A 232 16.73 2.46 11.16
C ASP A 232 15.37 3.11 10.95
N ALA A 233 14.36 2.32 10.57
CA ALA A 233 12.98 2.78 10.48
C ALA A 233 12.44 3.26 11.85
N ALA A 234 12.80 2.57 12.94
CA ALA A 234 12.39 2.97 14.30
C ALA A 234 13.09 4.26 14.76
N VAL A 235 14.39 4.40 14.48
CA VAL A 235 15.15 5.63 14.75
C VAL A 235 14.56 6.82 13.99
N THR A 236 14.33 6.64 12.69
CA THR A 236 13.73 7.68 11.83
C THR A 236 12.33 8.07 12.32
N ARG A 237 11.51 7.10 12.76
CA ARG A 237 10.20 7.38 13.35
C ARG A 237 10.32 8.22 14.62
N LYS A 238 11.24 7.88 15.52
CA LYS A 238 11.50 8.64 16.77
C LYS A 238 11.94 10.07 16.46
N GLN A 239 12.83 10.24 15.50
CA GLN A 239 13.27 11.57 15.05
C GLN A 239 12.10 12.40 14.52
N ARG A 240 11.24 11.83 13.65
CA ARG A 240 10.05 12.53 13.13
C ARG A 240 9.08 12.95 14.23
N LEU A 241 8.85 12.08 15.22
CA LEU A 241 8.01 12.41 16.38
C LEU A 241 8.58 13.57 17.18
N SER A 242 9.89 13.56 17.45
CA SER A 242 10.57 14.65 18.15
C SER A 242 10.50 15.99 17.39
N THR A 243 10.68 15.97 16.06
CA THR A 243 10.51 17.16 15.23
C THR A 243 9.08 17.70 15.29
N MET A 244 8.07 16.82 15.22
CA MET A 244 6.66 17.22 15.34
C MET A 244 6.36 17.86 16.70
N GLU A 245 6.83 17.27 17.79
CA GLU A 245 6.67 17.81 19.15
C GLU A 245 7.31 19.19 19.30
N LYS A 246 8.52 19.38 18.74
CA LYS A 246 9.20 20.67 18.73
C LYS A 246 8.40 21.73 17.97
N LEU A 247 7.93 21.40 16.77
CA LEU A 247 7.10 22.31 15.96
C LEU A 247 5.78 22.66 16.65
N HIS A 248 5.15 21.70 17.34
CA HIS A 248 3.93 21.95 18.11
C HIS A 248 4.18 22.89 19.29
N ARG A 249 5.32 22.72 19.97
CA ARG A 249 5.74 23.58 21.07
C ARG A 249 5.96 25.02 20.58
N GLU A 250 6.69 25.21 19.48
CA GLU A 250 6.98 26.52 18.90
C GLU A 250 5.72 27.24 18.41
N LYS A 251 4.81 26.54 17.72
CA LYS A 251 3.50 27.09 17.32
C LYS A 251 2.68 27.56 18.52
N SER A 252 2.68 26.78 19.60
CA SER A 252 1.97 27.14 20.83
C SER A 252 2.54 28.40 21.50
N PHE A 253 3.87 28.58 21.44
CA PHE A 253 4.51 29.80 21.93
C PHE A 253 4.20 31.03 21.06
N SER A 254 4.25 30.89 19.73
CA SER A 254 3.93 31.98 18.80
C SER A 254 2.48 32.44 18.96
N PHE A 255 1.54 31.51 19.05
CA PHE A 255 0.12 31.82 19.26
C PHE A 255 -0.10 32.60 20.56
N LYS A 256 0.50 32.17 21.68
CA LYS A 256 0.43 32.90 22.96
C LYS A 256 1.03 34.31 22.90
N LYS A 257 2.08 34.52 22.09
CA LYS A 257 2.71 35.84 21.93
C LYS A 257 1.81 36.82 21.16
N MET A 258 1.01 36.33 20.21
CA MET A 258 0.06 37.16 19.46
C MET A 258 -1.03 37.76 20.38
N PHE A 259 -1.70 36.96 21.22
CA PHE A 259 -2.80 37.47 22.06
C PHE A 259 -2.39 38.35 23.25
N LYS A 260 -1.09 38.44 23.55
CA LYS A 260 -0.60 39.35 24.60
C LYS A 260 -0.38 40.78 24.10
N LYS A 261 -0.30 40.99 22.78
CA LYS A 261 0.00 42.31 22.20
C LYS A 261 -1.20 43.26 22.16
N ASP A 262 -2.42 42.72 22.21
CA ASP A 262 -3.67 43.52 22.08
C ASP A 262 -4.24 43.99 23.43
N LYS A 263 -3.50 43.84 24.55
CA LYS A 263 -3.93 44.24 25.89
C LYS A 263 -3.12 45.40 26.49
N SER A 264 -2.30 46.08 25.69
CA SER A 264 -1.57 47.29 26.07
C SER A 264 -1.95 48.43 25.13
#